data_AF-A0A418GRW4-F1
#
_entry.id   AF-A0A418GRW4-F1
#
_cell.length_a   1.000
_cell.length_b   1.000
_cell.length_c   1.000
_cell.angle_alpha   90.00
_cell.angle_beta   90.00
_cell.angle_gamma   90.00
#
_symmetry.space_group_name_H-M   'P 1'
#
loop_
_entity.id
_entity.type
_entity.pdbx_description
1 polymer ?
#
loop_
_entity_poly.entity_id
_entity_poly.type
_entity_poly.pdbx_seq_one_letter_code
_entity_poly.pdbx_strand_id
1 'polypeptide(L)'
;MSLNFLDFEQPIAELEAKIDSLTAVSRQDEKLDINIDEEVHRLREKSVELTRKIFADLGAWQIAQLARHPQRPYTLDYVRLAFDEFDELAGDRAYADDKAIVGGIARLDGRPVMIIGHQKGRETKEKIRRNFGMPAPEGYRKALRLMQMAERFKMPIITFIDTPGAYPGVGAEERGQSEAIARNLREMSRLGVPVVCTVIGEGGSGGALAIG
;
A
#
# COMPACT_ATOMS: atom_id res chain seq x y z
N MET A 1 -14.86 12.88 -12.02
CA MET A 1 -13.74 12.68 -11.06
C MET A 1 -12.47 12.63 -11.87
N SER A 2 -11.42 13.36 -11.49
CA SER A 2 -10.12 13.21 -12.16
C SER A 2 -9.58 11.83 -11.80
N LEU A 3 -9.79 10.86 -12.68
CA LEU A 3 -9.05 9.62 -12.65
C LEU A 3 -7.58 10.01 -12.83
N ASN A 4 -6.78 9.80 -11.79
CA ASN A 4 -5.35 10.11 -11.80
C ASN A 4 -4.63 9.05 -12.64
N PHE A 5 -4.86 9.08 -13.95
CA PHE A 5 -4.21 8.21 -14.91
C PHE A 5 -2.75 8.59 -15.08
N LEU A 6 -1.90 7.59 -15.24
CA LEU A 6 -0.53 7.76 -15.71
C LEU A 6 -0.52 8.05 -17.22
N ASP A 7 0.58 8.60 -17.72
CA ASP A 7 0.70 9.03 -19.12
C ASP A 7 0.38 7.89 -20.11
N PHE A 8 0.83 6.66 -19.79
CA PHE A 8 0.58 5.50 -20.66
C PHE A 8 -0.82 4.90 -20.51
N GLU A 9 -1.61 5.36 -19.53
CA GLU A 9 -3.01 4.98 -19.34
C GLU A 9 -3.98 5.94 -20.05
N GLN A 10 -3.49 7.05 -20.63
CA GLN A 10 -4.32 8.03 -21.34
C GLN A 10 -5.26 7.43 -22.40
N PRO A 11 -4.83 6.45 -23.23
CA PRO A 11 -5.74 5.81 -24.18
C PRO A 11 -6.92 5.08 -23.52
N ILE A 12 -6.73 4.58 -22.29
CA ILE A 12 -7.78 3.95 -21.48
C ILE A 12 -8.71 5.03 -20.93
N ALA A 13 -8.13 6.13 -20.41
CA ALA A 13 -8.86 7.28 -19.90
C ALA A 13 -9.84 7.88 -20.92
N GLU A 14 -9.37 8.06 -22.16
CA GLU A 14 -10.18 8.59 -23.26
C GLU A 14 -11.34 7.66 -23.61
N LEU A 15 -11.10 6.34 -23.60
CA LEU A 15 -12.16 5.34 -23.83
C LEU A 15 -13.19 5.33 -22.69
N GLU A 16 -12.74 5.38 -21.43
CA GLU A 16 -13.64 5.44 -20.27
C GLU A 16 -14.50 6.71 -20.29
N ALA A 17 -13.90 7.87 -20.60
CA ALA A 17 -14.65 9.12 -20.73
C ALA A 17 -15.72 9.04 -21.84
N LYS A 18 -15.39 8.37 -22.96
CA LYS A 18 -16.36 8.13 -24.04
C LYS A 18 -17.49 7.19 -23.61
N ILE A 19 -17.18 6.11 -22.89
CA ILE A 19 -18.18 5.19 -22.32
C ILE A 19 -19.11 5.92 -21.34
N ASP A 20 -18.55 6.74 -20.45
CA ASP A 20 -19.31 7.48 -19.44
C ASP A 20 -20.27 8.49 -20.08
N SER A 21 -19.81 9.22 -21.09
CA SER A 21 -20.65 10.17 -21.84
C SER A 21 -21.82 9.49 -22.58
N LEU A 22 -21.57 8.35 -23.25
CA LEU A 22 -22.63 7.59 -23.93
C LEU A 22 -23.62 6.99 -22.92
N THR A 23 -23.12 6.47 -21.81
CA THR A 23 -23.95 5.93 -20.73
C THR A 23 -24.83 7.02 -20.09
N ALA A 24 -24.32 8.25 -20.00
CA ALA A 24 -25.09 9.39 -19.48
C ALA A 24 -26.22 9.82 -20.43
N VAL A 25 -26.01 9.73 -21.76
CA VAL A 25 -27.00 10.09 -22.77
C VAL A 25 -28.14 9.06 -22.86
N SER A 26 -27.84 7.76 -22.81
CA SER A 26 -28.89 6.70 -22.80
C SER A 26 -29.87 6.88 -21.64
N ARG A 27 -29.39 7.28 -20.46
CA ARG A 27 -30.24 7.57 -19.28
C ARG A 27 -31.21 8.75 -19.45
N GLN A 28 -31.04 9.59 -20.47
CA GLN A 28 -31.87 10.78 -20.70
C GLN A 28 -32.92 10.61 -21.80
N ASP A 29 -32.76 9.65 -22.73
CA ASP A 29 -33.65 9.47 -23.90
C ASP A 29 -33.99 7.98 -24.16
N GLU A 30 -35.12 7.51 -23.61
CA GLU A 30 -35.60 6.11 -23.68
C GLU A 30 -35.86 5.57 -25.10
N LYS A 31 -35.94 6.43 -26.14
CA LYS A 31 -36.23 6.01 -27.53
C LYS A 31 -34.99 5.69 -28.36
N LEU A 32 -33.78 5.99 -27.87
CA LEU A 32 -32.50 5.74 -28.56
C LEU A 32 -31.68 4.58 -27.95
N ASP A 33 -32.23 3.88 -26.94
CA ASP A 33 -31.50 3.00 -26.02
C ASP A 33 -30.75 1.85 -26.71
N ILE A 34 -31.37 1.15 -27.66
CA ILE A 34 -30.85 -0.13 -28.18
C ILE A 34 -29.49 0.04 -28.90
N ASN A 35 -29.30 1.12 -29.66
CA ASN A 35 -28.07 1.33 -30.44
C ASN A 35 -26.94 1.91 -29.57
N ILE A 36 -27.29 2.61 -28.49
CA ILE A 36 -26.29 3.18 -27.56
C ILE A 36 -25.74 2.06 -26.66
N ASP A 37 -26.58 1.15 -26.19
CA ASP A 37 -26.17 0.04 -25.34
C ASP A 37 -25.20 -0.91 -26.04
N GLU A 38 -25.45 -1.25 -27.31
CA GLU A 38 -24.54 -2.07 -28.12
C GLU A 38 -23.18 -1.38 -28.32
N GLU A 39 -23.18 -0.07 -28.59
CA GLU A 39 -21.95 0.71 -28.74
C GLU A 39 -21.16 0.80 -27.43
N VAL A 40 -21.85 1.02 -26.30
CA VAL A 40 -21.26 1.03 -24.97
C VAL A 40 -20.63 -0.33 -24.65
N HIS A 41 -21.32 -1.43 -24.96
CA HIS A 41 -20.77 -2.78 -24.77
C HIS A 41 -19.48 -2.97 -25.59
N ARG A 42 -19.50 -2.61 -26.88
CA ARG A 42 -18.33 -2.70 -27.76
C ARG A 42 -17.15 -1.85 -27.27
N LEU A 43 -17.42 -0.63 -26.79
CA LEU A 43 -16.38 0.25 -26.24
C LEU A 43 -15.80 -0.31 -24.93
N ARG A 44 -16.62 -0.93 -24.07
CA ARG A 44 -16.15 -1.61 -22.86
C ARG A 44 -15.23 -2.78 -23.17
N GLU A 45 -15.61 -3.64 -24.13
CA GLU A 45 -14.74 -4.73 -24.58
C GLU A 45 -13.40 -4.21 -25.11
N LYS A 46 -13.44 -3.16 -25.94
CA LYS A 46 -12.24 -2.51 -26.45
C LYS A 46 -11.39 -1.89 -25.35
N SER A 47 -12.01 -1.31 -24.32
CA SER A 47 -11.30 -0.79 -23.14
C SER A 47 -10.56 -1.92 -22.42
N VAL A 48 -11.24 -3.03 -22.13
CA VAL A 48 -10.61 -4.20 -21.47
C VAL A 48 -9.46 -4.77 -22.30
N GLU A 49 -9.62 -4.89 -23.62
CA GLU A 49 -8.57 -5.38 -24.52
C GLU A 49 -7.36 -4.42 -24.53
N LEU A 50 -7.62 -3.11 -24.64
CA LEU A 50 -6.57 -2.10 -24.62
C LEU A 50 -5.81 -2.08 -23.29
N THR A 51 -6.53 -2.15 -22.16
CA THR A 51 -5.92 -2.26 -20.83
C THR A 51 -5.04 -3.50 -20.75
N ARG A 52 -5.51 -4.69 -21.17
CA ARG A 52 -4.65 -5.89 -21.20
C ARG A 52 -3.41 -5.69 -22.03
N LYS A 53 -3.54 -5.10 -23.22
CA LYS A 53 -2.42 -4.91 -24.15
C LYS A 53 -1.37 -3.96 -23.57
N ILE A 54 -1.79 -2.85 -22.97
CA ILE A 54 -0.87 -1.88 -22.35
C ILE A 54 -0.15 -2.51 -21.16
N PHE A 55 -0.89 -3.19 -20.28
CA PHE A 55 -0.31 -3.76 -19.05
C PHE A 55 0.52 -5.02 -19.28
N ALA A 56 0.37 -5.70 -20.43
CA ALA A 56 1.16 -6.88 -20.78
C ALA A 56 2.61 -6.55 -21.17
N ASP A 57 2.89 -5.32 -21.63
CA ASP A 57 4.21 -4.90 -22.14
C ASP A 57 4.69 -3.61 -21.47
N LEU A 58 4.63 -3.57 -20.13
CA LEU A 58 5.10 -2.42 -19.36
C LEU A 58 6.62 -2.42 -19.26
N GLY A 59 7.22 -1.29 -19.64
CA GLY A 59 8.63 -1.01 -19.37
C GLY A 59 8.92 -0.84 -17.88
N ALA A 60 10.19 -1.03 -17.49
CA ALA A 60 10.61 -0.96 -16.09
C ALA A 60 10.22 0.36 -15.39
N TRP A 61 10.31 1.50 -16.09
CA TRP A 61 9.90 2.79 -15.54
C TRP A 61 8.38 2.90 -15.33
N GLN A 62 7.58 2.34 -16.24
CA GLN A 62 6.12 2.34 -16.12
C GLN A 62 5.66 1.49 -14.93
N ILE A 63 6.33 0.35 -14.69
CA ILE A 63 6.12 -0.48 -13.49
C ILE A 63 6.44 0.31 -12.21
N ALA A 64 7.53 1.08 -12.20
CA ALA A 64 7.86 1.94 -11.06
C ALA A 64 6.83 3.07 -10.85
N GLN A 65 6.29 3.64 -11.93
CA GLN A 65 5.19 4.60 -11.85
C GLN A 65 3.93 3.97 -11.24
N LEU A 66 3.59 2.71 -11.60
CA LEU A 66 2.49 1.96 -10.98
C LEU A 66 2.71 1.63 -9.50
N ALA A 67 3.95 1.34 -9.11
CA ALA A 67 4.31 1.16 -7.70
C ALA A 67 4.12 2.46 -6.89
N ARG A 68 4.21 3.62 -7.55
CA ARG A 68 4.01 4.96 -6.99
C ARG A 68 2.63 5.55 -7.26
N HIS A 69 1.72 4.76 -7.84
CA HIS A 69 0.43 5.25 -8.30
C HIS A 69 -0.34 5.90 -7.13
N PRO A 70 -0.90 7.11 -7.29
CA PRO A 70 -1.52 7.84 -6.18
C PRO A 70 -2.75 7.13 -5.59
N GLN A 71 -3.41 6.25 -6.36
CA GLN A 71 -4.52 5.42 -5.90
C GLN A 71 -4.11 3.99 -5.49
N ARG A 72 -2.80 3.68 -5.48
CA ARG A 72 -2.34 2.35 -5.07
C ARG A 72 -2.82 2.02 -3.65
N PRO A 73 -3.33 0.81 -3.38
CA PRO A 73 -3.71 0.41 -2.04
C PRO A 73 -2.51 0.38 -1.08
N TYR A 74 -2.70 0.90 0.13
CA TYR A 74 -1.71 0.90 1.22
C TYR A 74 -2.04 -0.18 2.25
N THR A 75 -1.17 -0.33 3.27
CA THR A 75 -1.33 -1.34 4.33
C THR A 75 -2.74 -1.41 4.91
N LEU A 76 -3.30 -0.27 5.35
CA LEU A 76 -4.63 -0.24 5.95
C LEU A 76 -5.77 -0.58 4.97
N ASP A 77 -5.55 -0.44 3.66
CA ASP A 77 -6.54 -0.87 2.68
C ASP A 77 -6.61 -2.41 2.64
N TYR A 78 -5.46 -3.09 2.59
CA TYR A 78 -5.41 -4.55 2.67
C TYR A 78 -5.91 -5.09 4.01
N VAL A 79 -5.55 -4.43 5.12
CA VAL A 79 -6.05 -4.80 6.45
C VAL A 79 -7.57 -4.82 6.48
N ARG A 80 -8.23 -3.80 5.93
CA ARG A 80 -9.70 -3.70 5.89
C ARG A 80 -10.36 -4.70 4.95
N LEU A 81 -9.67 -5.10 3.87
CA LEU A 81 -10.22 -5.94 2.82
C LEU A 81 -10.00 -7.44 3.06
N ALA A 82 -8.94 -7.82 3.78
CA ALA A 82 -8.49 -9.21 3.89
C ALA A 82 -8.41 -9.74 5.33
N PHE A 83 -8.58 -8.88 6.34
CA PHE A 83 -8.43 -9.29 7.75
C PHE A 83 -9.62 -8.83 8.59
N ASP A 84 -9.92 -9.61 9.62
CA ASP A 84 -10.97 -9.35 10.60
C ASP A 84 -10.37 -8.92 11.94
N GLU A 85 -11.17 -8.27 12.80
CA GLU A 85 -10.81 -7.95 14.20
C GLU A 85 -9.44 -7.25 14.34
N PHE A 86 -9.14 -6.26 13.48
CA PHE A 86 -7.87 -5.53 13.55
C PHE A 86 -7.84 -4.51 14.70
N ASP A 87 -6.96 -4.75 15.67
CA ASP A 87 -6.64 -3.85 16.76
C ASP A 87 -5.25 -3.21 16.54
N GLU A 88 -5.22 -1.93 16.16
CA GLU A 88 -3.98 -1.17 15.97
C GLU A 88 -3.29 -0.87 17.31
N LEU A 89 -1.97 -1.15 17.38
CA LEU A 89 -1.16 -1.00 18.58
C LEU A 89 -0.11 0.11 18.38
N ALA A 90 -0.09 1.07 19.30
CA ALA A 90 0.76 2.26 19.22
C ALA A 90 2.07 2.19 20.03
N GLY A 91 3.07 2.95 19.59
CA GLY A 91 4.26 3.34 20.35
C GLY A 91 5.38 2.31 20.43
N ASP A 92 6.61 2.80 20.62
CA ASP A 92 7.82 2.00 20.82
C ASP A 92 8.17 1.76 22.31
N ARG A 93 7.47 2.44 23.23
CA ARG A 93 7.70 2.47 24.69
C ARG A 93 8.95 3.25 25.14
N ALA A 94 9.58 4.00 24.26
CA ALA A 94 10.79 4.76 24.57
C ALA A 94 10.72 6.23 24.13
N TYR A 95 10.10 6.51 22.98
CA TYR A 95 10.11 7.84 22.39
C TYR A 95 8.72 8.26 21.88
N ALA A 96 8.19 7.58 20.87
CA ALA A 96 6.95 8.02 20.21
C ALA A 96 6.23 6.89 19.48
N ASP A 97 5.03 7.22 18.99
CA ASP A 97 4.29 6.39 18.05
C ASP A 97 4.41 6.96 16.63
N ASP A 98 5.33 6.41 15.85
CA ASP A 98 5.54 6.78 14.45
C ASP A 98 4.32 6.40 13.59
N LYS A 99 3.80 7.37 12.84
CA LYS A 99 2.61 7.20 11.99
C LYS A 99 2.92 6.64 10.60
N ALA A 100 4.20 6.55 10.22
CA ALA A 100 4.66 5.92 9.00
C ALA A 100 4.65 4.39 9.08
N ILE A 101 4.64 3.82 10.30
CA ILE A 101 4.43 2.39 10.54
C ILE A 101 3.08 2.21 11.21
N VAL A 102 2.27 1.30 10.69
CA VAL A 102 1.06 0.80 11.36
C VAL A 102 1.28 -0.65 11.73
N GLY A 103 0.63 -1.12 12.79
CA GLY A 103 0.70 -2.52 13.14
C GLY A 103 -0.21 -2.88 14.30
N GLY A 104 -0.59 -4.13 14.37
CA GLY A 104 -1.65 -4.58 15.25
C GLY A 104 -1.96 -6.07 15.09
N ILE A 105 -2.83 -6.56 15.96
CA ILE A 105 -3.30 -7.94 15.91
C ILE A 105 -4.56 -7.97 15.05
N ALA A 106 -4.69 -8.97 14.19
CA ALA A 106 -5.88 -9.22 13.41
C ALA A 106 -6.15 -10.73 13.33
N ARG A 107 -7.21 -11.11 12.60
CA ARG A 107 -7.45 -12.48 12.16
C ARG A 107 -7.39 -12.60 10.65
N LEU A 108 -6.77 -13.67 10.18
CA LEU A 108 -6.82 -14.14 8.80
C LEU A 108 -7.46 -15.52 8.81
N ASP A 109 -8.65 -15.65 8.23
CA ASP A 109 -9.46 -16.89 8.25
C ASP A 109 -9.60 -17.47 9.67
N GLY A 110 -9.89 -16.60 10.64
CA GLY A 110 -10.02 -16.95 12.05
C GLY A 110 -8.71 -17.15 12.81
N ARG A 111 -7.55 -17.27 12.13
CA ARG A 111 -6.24 -17.43 12.76
C ARG A 111 -5.67 -16.06 13.18
N PRO A 112 -5.25 -15.87 14.45
CA PRO A 112 -4.65 -14.62 14.87
C PRO A 112 -3.30 -14.40 14.19
N VAL A 113 -3.04 -13.19 13.73
CA VAL A 113 -1.82 -12.76 13.04
C VAL A 113 -1.40 -11.37 13.50
N MET A 114 -0.10 -11.11 13.52
CA MET A 114 0.47 -9.78 13.73
C MET A 114 0.73 -9.13 12.38
N ILE A 115 0.09 -8.00 12.11
CA ILE A 115 0.29 -7.23 10.90
C ILE A 115 1.18 -6.03 11.22
N ILE A 116 2.17 -5.76 10.37
CA ILE A 116 3.03 -4.57 10.47
C ILE A 116 3.24 -4.05 9.06
N GLY A 117 3.17 -2.74 8.84
CA GLY A 117 3.46 -2.23 7.50
C GLY A 117 3.70 -0.75 7.44
N HIS A 118 4.24 -0.32 6.30
CA HIS A 118 4.38 1.08 5.98
C HIS A 118 3.00 1.66 5.65
N GLN A 119 2.71 2.84 6.16
CA GLN A 119 1.48 3.54 5.86
C GLN A 119 1.78 4.92 5.30
N LYS A 120 1.49 5.07 4.02
CA LYS A 120 1.43 6.37 3.34
C LYS A 120 0.09 7.06 3.62
N GLY A 121 -0.09 8.26 3.06
CA GLY A 121 -1.36 8.98 3.09
C GLY A 121 -1.90 9.21 1.69
N ARG A 122 -3.24 9.27 1.55
CA ARG A 122 -3.87 9.62 0.27
C ARG A 122 -3.86 11.14 0.06
N GLU A 123 -4.32 11.85 1.07
CA GLU A 123 -4.39 13.31 1.09
C GLU A 123 -3.08 13.95 1.57
N THR A 124 -2.80 15.18 1.14
CA THR A 124 -1.59 15.92 1.53
C THR A 124 -1.40 15.99 3.05
N LYS A 125 -2.48 16.26 3.80
CA LYS A 125 -2.45 16.30 5.26
C LYS A 125 -2.04 14.96 5.88
N GLU A 126 -2.53 13.86 5.31
CA GLU A 126 -2.20 12.52 5.79
C GLU A 126 -0.77 12.13 5.40
N LYS A 127 -0.33 12.47 4.18
CA LYS A 127 1.04 12.26 3.73
C LYS A 127 2.04 12.93 4.66
N ILE A 128 1.79 14.18 5.04
CA ILE A 128 2.65 14.91 6.00
C ILE A 128 2.61 14.22 7.37
N ARG A 129 1.41 13.89 7.90
CA ARG A 129 1.28 13.22 9.21
C ARG A 129 2.06 11.90 9.27
N ARG A 130 2.11 11.16 8.17
CA ARG A 130 2.73 9.83 8.07
C ARG A 130 4.11 9.87 7.42
N ASN A 131 4.71 11.04 7.28
CA ASN A 131 6.02 11.23 6.64
C ASN A 131 6.14 10.51 5.28
N PHE A 132 5.07 10.48 4.48
CA PHE A 132 5.00 9.79 3.19
C PHE A 132 5.35 8.29 3.27
N GLY A 133 5.11 7.67 4.42
CA GLY A 133 5.48 6.28 4.68
C GLY A 133 6.97 6.07 4.94
N MET A 134 7.74 7.12 5.26
CA MET A 134 9.14 7.05 5.65
C MET A 134 9.27 7.00 7.18
N PRO A 135 9.62 5.84 7.78
CA PRO A 135 9.72 5.73 9.23
C PRO A 135 10.97 6.40 9.80
N ALA A 136 10.82 6.97 10.98
CA ALA A 136 11.88 7.34 11.90
C ALA A 136 12.30 6.12 12.75
N PRO A 137 13.37 6.20 13.56
CA PRO A 137 13.92 5.07 14.29
C PRO A 137 12.90 4.44 15.27
N GLU A 138 12.09 5.27 15.92
CA GLU A 138 10.97 4.86 16.77
C GLU A 138 9.94 4.00 16.03
N GLY A 139 9.76 4.18 14.72
CA GLY A 139 8.88 3.34 13.89
C GLY A 139 9.40 1.90 13.77
N TYR A 140 10.70 1.74 13.52
CA TYR A 140 11.33 0.41 13.46
C TYR A 140 11.38 -0.27 14.84
N ARG A 141 11.62 0.49 15.91
CA ARG A 141 11.55 -0.02 17.29
C ARG A 141 10.13 -0.47 17.66
N LYS A 142 9.10 0.29 17.24
CA LYS A 142 7.70 -0.14 17.37
C LYS A 142 7.46 -1.44 16.60
N ALA A 143 7.89 -1.53 15.35
CA ALA A 143 7.75 -2.75 14.55
C ALA A 143 8.38 -3.97 15.25
N LEU A 144 9.61 -3.84 15.74
CA LEU A 144 10.30 -4.91 16.46
C LEU A 144 9.57 -5.31 17.76
N ARG A 145 9.08 -4.34 18.53
CA ARG A 145 8.26 -4.62 19.73
C ARG A 145 7.04 -5.47 19.39
N LEU A 146 6.37 -5.18 18.27
CA LEU A 146 5.20 -5.93 17.81
C LEU A 146 5.59 -7.34 17.34
N MET A 147 6.70 -7.49 16.61
CA MET A 147 7.21 -8.81 16.21
C MET A 147 7.56 -9.68 17.43
N GLN A 148 8.21 -9.11 18.45
CA GLN A 148 8.52 -9.82 19.70
C GLN A 148 7.26 -10.21 20.48
N MET A 149 6.21 -9.38 20.43
CA MET A 149 4.91 -9.72 21.00
C MET A 149 4.29 -10.91 20.25
N ALA A 150 4.30 -10.89 18.92
CA ALA A 150 3.80 -11.98 18.10
C ALA A 150 4.53 -13.30 18.40
N GLU A 151 5.86 -13.27 18.47
CA GLU A 151 6.67 -14.44 18.82
C GLU A 151 6.33 -15.00 20.21
N ARG A 152 6.15 -14.13 21.21
CA ARG A 152 5.77 -14.53 22.57
C ARG A 152 4.47 -15.33 22.59
N PHE A 153 3.50 -14.94 21.77
CA PHE A 153 2.21 -15.60 21.66
C PHE A 153 2.12 -16.59 20.49
N LYS A 154 3.26 -16.98 19.88
CA LYS A 154 3.34 -17.96 18.79
C LYS A 154 2.46 -17.60 17.58
N MET A 155 2.37 -16.30 17.31
CA MET A 155 1.54 -15.72 16.26
C MET A 155 2.38 -15.49 14.99
N PRO A 156 1.88 -15.86 13.79
CA PRO A 156 2.53 -15.50 12.54
C PRO A 156 2.61 -13.97 12.35
N ILE A 157 3.63 -13.51 11.66
CA ILE A 157 3.84 -12.09 11.33
C ILE A 157 3.68 -11.92 9.83
N ILE A 158 2.90 -10.92 9.43
CA ILE A 158 2.71 -10.51 8.03
C ILE A 158 3.16 -9.07 7.92
N THR A 159 4.10 -8.79 7.02
CA THR A 159 4.59 -7.43 6.78
C THR A 159 4.23 -6.90 5.40
N PHE A 160 3.82 -5.63 5.37
CA PHE A 160 3.49 -4.89 4.16
C PHE A 160 4.50 -3.78 3.90
N ILE A 161 5.28 -3.94 2.83
CA ILE A 161 6.38 -3.05 2.47
C ILE A 161 5.91 -2.07 1.39
N ASP A 162 5.89 -0.78 1.75
CA ASP A 162 5.58 0.32 0.84
C ASP A 162 6.17 1.64 1.35
N THR A 163 7.48 1.81 1.12
CA THR A 163 8.21 3.00 1.55
C THR A 163 9.20 3.44 0.48
N PRO A 164 9.38 4.75 0.25
CA PRO A 164 10.51 5.24 -0.53
C PRO A 164 11.83 5.09 0.22
N GLY A 165 11.80 4.87 1.55
CA GLY A 165 12.97 4.60 2.37
C GLY A 165 12.80 5.04 3.83
N ALA A 166 13.82 4.81 4.65
CA ALA A 166 13.89 5.37 5.99
C ALA A 166 13.98 6.90 5.94
N TYR A 167 13.37 7.60 6.89
CA TYR A 167 13.37 9.06 6.91
C TYR A 167 14.80 9.61 7.13
N PRO A 168 15.36 10.40 6.19
CA PRO A 168 16.75 10.87 6.27
C PRO A 168 16.84 12.25 6.93
N GLY A 169 16.36 12.38 8.16
CA GLY A 169 16.33 13.64 8.91
C GLY A 169 17.33 13.68 10.07
N VAL A 170 17.74 14.89 10.48
CA VAL A 170 18.68 15.11 11.60
C VAL A 170 18.21 14.39 12.87
N GLY A 171 16.95 14.57 13.26
CA GLY A 171 16.41 13.89 14.43
C GLY A 171 16.37 12.36 14.30
N ALA A 172 16.29 11.81 13.09
CA ALA A 172 16.36 10.37 12.89
C ALA A 172 17.78 9.85 13.13
N GLU A 173 18.80 10.58 12.67
CA GLU A 173 20.21 10.25 12.93
C GLU A 173 20.55 10.37 14.42
N GLU A 174 20.16 11.47 15.08
CA GLU A 174 20.35 11.68 16.52
C GLU A 174 19.71 10.57 17.37
N ARG A 175 18.60 9.99 16.88
CA ARG A 175 17.88 8.89 17.54
C ARG A 175 18.30 7.51 17.06
N GLY A 176 19.33 7.39 16.21
CA GLY A 176 19.92 6.12 15.79
C GLY A 176 19.14 5.36 14.73
N GLN A 177 18.88 5.99 13.57
CA GLN A 177 18.24 5.34 12.41
C GLN A 177 18.97 4.07 11.96
N SER A 178 20.29 4.14 11.88
CA SER A 178 21.13 2.98 11.52
C SER A 178 21.02 1.84 12.54
N GLU A 179 21.03 2.15 13.84
CA GLU A 179 20.88 1.15 14.91
C GLU A 179 19.51 0.49 14.85
N ALA A 180 18.44 1.27 14.69
CA ALA A 180 17.08 0.75 14.68
C ALA A 180 16.86 -0.22 13.51
N ILE A 181 17.37 0.11 12.31
CA ILE A 181 17.34 -0.77 11.15
C ILE A 181 18.17 -2.03 11.40
N ALA A 182 19.44 -1.88 11.78
CA ALA A 182 20.35 -3.01 11.96
C ALA A 182 19.85 -3.98 13.05
N ARG A 183 19.28 -3.45 14.13
CA ARG A 183 18.70 -4.25 15.20
C ARG A 183 17.49 -5.04 14.71
N ASN A 184 16.60 -4.43 13.92
CA ASN A 184 15.48 -5.16 13.33
C ASN A 184 15.98 -6.33 12.47
N LEU A 185 16.93 -6.12 11.57
CA LEU A 185 17.49 -7.20 10.73
C LEU A 185 18.03 -8.35 11.58
N ARG A 186 18.80 -8.03 12.63
CA ARG A 186 19.37 -9.02 13.54
C ARG A 186 18.29 -9.81 14.27
N GLU A 187 17.31 -9.15 14.86
CA GLU A 187 16.27 -9.83 15.65
C GLU A 187 15.27 -10.58 14.77
N MET A 188 14.90 -10.03 13.61
CA MET A 188 13.99 -10.68 12.66
C MET A 188 14.53 -12.02 12.18
N SER A 189 15.84 -12.13 11.92
CA SER A 189 16.48 -13.39 11.53
C SER A 189 16.39 -14.52 12.56
N ARG A 190 16.00 -14.19 13.81
CA ARG A 190 15.95 -15.11 14.95
C ARG A 190 14.53 -15.40 15.42
N LEU A 191 13.51 -14.79 14.81
CA LEU A 191 12.12 -14.99 15.20
C LEU A 191 11.71 -16.46 15.03
N GLY A 192 11.16 -17.04 16.09
CA GLY A 192 10.68 -18.42 16.15
C GLY A 192 9.26 -18.63 15.62
N VAL A 193 8.74 -17.71 14.81
CA VAL A 193 7.41 -17.77 14.19
C VAL A 193 7.51 -17.50 12.69
N PRO A 194 6.55 -17.96 11.87
CA PRO A 194 6.54 -17.65 10.44
C PRO A 194 6.44 -16.14 10.21
N VAL A 195 7.28 -15.63 9.31
CA VAL A 195 7.26 -14.23 8.85
C VAL A 195 7.04 -14.23 7.34
N VAL A 196 5.99 -13.56 6.87
CA VAL A 196 5.69 -13.38 5.45
C VAL A 196 5.78 -11.90 5.11
N CYS A 197 6.78 -11.55 4.29
CA CYS A 197 7.03 -10.17 3.87
C CYS A 197 6.52 -9.95 2.45
N THR A 198 5.69 -8.94 2.22
CA THR A 198 5.14 -8.62 0.89
C THR A 198 5.38 -7.17 0.53
N VAL A 199 6.06 -6.92 -0.58
CA VAL A 199 6.20 -5.58 -1.17
C VAL A 199 4.92 -5.24 -1.92
N ILE A 200 4.08 -4.42 -1.30
CA ILE A 200 2.80 -3.98 -1.88
C ILE A 200 2.92 -2.67 -2.64
N GLY A 201 4.02 -1.93 -2.49
CA GLY A 201 4.30 -0.69 -3.23
C GLY A 201 5.79 -0.51 -3.49
N GLU A 202 6.40 0.50 -2.88
CA GLU A 202 7.84 0.74 -3.02
C GLU A 202 8.68 -0.04 -1.99
N GLY A 203 9.76 -0.68 -2.46
CA GLY A 203 10.74 -1.38 -1.62
C GLY A 203 12.02 -0.56 -1.37
N GLY A 204 11.89 0.62 -0.75
CA GLY A 204 12.99 1.57 -0.56
C GLY A 204 14.10 1.13 0.40
N SER A 205 15.16 0.50 -0.14
CA SER A 205 16.47 0.29 0.52
C SER A 205 16.37 -0.34 1.93
N GLY A 206 17.30 -0.01 2.84
CA GLY A 206 17.34 -0.54 4.20
C GLY A 206 16.12 -0.20 5.06
N GLY A 207 15.39 0.86 4.72
CA GLY A 207 14.15 1.20 5.42
C GLY A 207 13.03 0.19 5.14
N ALA A 208 12.92 -0.26 3.89
CA ALA A 208 12.03 -1.37 3.54
C ALA A 208 12.49 -2.69 4.17
N LEU A 209 13.79 -2.97 4.10
CA LEU A 209 14.38 -4.21 4.63
C LEU A 209 14.25 -4.35 6.15
N ALA A 210 14.13 -3.24 6.88
CA ALA A 210 13.98 -3.25 8.34
C ALA A 210 12.70 -3.92 8.85
N ILE A 211 11.75 -4.24 7.97
CA ILE A 211 10.58 -5.10 8.26
C ILE A 211 10.39 -6.19 7.19
N GLY A 212 11.43 -6.47 6.41
CA GLY A 212 11.41 -7.40 5.27
C GLY A 212 12.24 -8.66 5.48
#